data_AF-A0A2K3JSM5-F1
#
_entry.id   AF-A0A2K3JSM5-F1
#
_cell.length_a   1.000
_cell.length_b   1.000
_cell.length_c   1.000
_cell.angle_alpha   90.00
_cell.angle_beta   90.00
_cell.angle_gamma   90.00
#
_symmetry.space_group_name_H-M   'P 1'
#
loop_
_entity.id
_entity.type
_entity.pdbx_description
1 polymer ?
#
loop_
_entity_poly.entity_id
_entity_poly.type
_entity_poly.pdbx_seq_one_letter_code
_entity_poly.pdbx_strand_id
1 'polypeptide(L)'
;MDDRESLELFCWHAFKQPNPIEDFAIHSTYVIAYSGKLPLALQVIGSYLFDCEITEWQNVLKKLKCIPHYQVQKKLKVSFDGLKDVTVKQIFLDIACFLIGMDRNDAIQILNGSEFFAEVGIKVLVERSLVTVDNKNKLQMHDLLRDMGRQIIYEESPTDPEKRSRLWRHEEVLDILAKCK
;
A
#
# COMPACT_ATOMS: atom_id res chain seq x y z
N MET A 1 -9.26 -10.48 10.33
CA MET A 1 -8.55 -11.51 11.10
C MET A 1 -8.09 -10.89 12.39
N ASP A 2 -8.20 -11.63 13.50
CA ASP A 2 -7.58 -11.20 14.76
C ASP A 2 -6.05 -11.43 14.72
N ASP A 3 -5.34 -10.98 15.76
CA ASP A 3 -3.87 -11.11 15.83
C ASP A 3 -3.41 -12.57 15.90
N ARG A 4 -4.16 -13.45 16.55
CA ARG A 4 -3.80 -14.87 16.71
C ARG A 4 -3.98 -15.62 15.41
N GLU A 5 -5.12 -15.43 14.73
CA GLU A 5 -5.38 -16.02 13.42
C GLU A 5 -4.34 -15.55 12.39
N SER A 6 -3.95 -14.27 12.46
CA SER A 6 -2.96 -13.70 11.55
C SER A 6 -1.57 -14.28 11.78
N LEU A 7 -1.17 -14.44 13.05
CA LEU A 7 0.09 -15.07 13.43
C LEU A 7 0.12 -16.53 13.01
N GLU A 8 -0.93 -17.29 13.32
CA GLU A 8 -1.01 -18.71 12.97
C GLU A 8 -0.95 -18.92 11.45
N LEU A 9 -1.74 -18.16 10.68
CA LEU A 9 -1.70 -18.23 9.22
C LEU A 9 -0.31 -17.91 8.68
N PHE A 10 0.33 -16.85 9.17
CA PHE A 10 1.69 -16.52 8.77
C PHE A 10 2.67 -17.66 9.09
N CYS A 11 2.61 -18.21 10.31
CA CYS A 11 3.52 -19.25 10.75
C CYS A 11 3.35 -20.55 9.95
N TRP A 12 2.13 -20.92 9.57
CA TRP A 12 1.91 -22.06 8.68
C TRP A 12 2.61 -21.91 7.33
N HIS A 13 2.68 -20.69 6.80
CA HIS A 13 3.33 -20.43 5.53
C HIS A 13 4.86 -20.31 5.66
N ALA A 14 5.35 -19.66 6.73
CA ALA A 14 6.75 -19.36 6.96
C ALA A 14 7.55 -20.46 7.67
N PHE A 15 6.92 -21.26 8.54
CA PHE A 15 7.58 -22.26 9.39
C PHE A 15 6.98 -23.67 9.27
N LYS A 16 5.83 -23.82 8.58
CA LYS A 16 5.06 -25.08 8.51
C LYS A 16 4.57 -25.60 9.87
N GLN A 17 4.40 -24.69 10.82
CA GLN A 17 3.87 -24.95 12.16
C GLN A 17 3.06 -23.74 12.64
N PRO A 18 2.16 -23.87 13.63
CA PRO A 18 1.24 -22.81 14.02
C PRO A 18 1.90 -21.65 14.80
N ASN A 19 3.13 -21.83 15.29
CA ASN A 19 3.84 -20.85 16.13
C ASN A 19 5.18 -20.46 15.52
N PRO A 20 5.67 -19.24 15.75
CA PRO A 20 6.99 -18.83 15.27
C PRO A 20 8.10 -19.60 16.01
N ILE A 21 9.24 -19.77 15.33
CA ILE A 21 10.49 -20.14 15.99
C ILE A 21 10.89 -18.96 16.90
N GLU A 22 11.42 -19.21 18.09
CA GLU A 22 11.63 -18.21 19.16
C GLU A 22 12.35 -16.95 18.66
N ASP A 23 13.47 -17.12 17.93
CA ASP A 23 14.27 -16.02 17.38
C ASP A 23 13.51 -15.16 16.35
N PHE A 24 12.41 -15.67 15.78
CA PHE A 24 11.63 -15.01 14.72
C PHE A 24 10.32 -14.38 15.24
N ALA A 25 10.01 -14.48 16.54
CA ALA A 25 8.74 -14.00 17.09
C ALA A 25 8.52 -12.49 16.85
N ILE A 26 9.56 -11.67 17.04
CA ILE A 26 9.51 -10.23 16.81
C ILE A 26 9.30 -9.92 15.32
N HIS A 27 10.03 -10.62 14.43
CA HIS A 27 9.92 -10.45 12.98
C HIS A 27 8.55 -10.84 12.45
N SER A 28 7.97 -11.90 13.00
CA SER A 28 6.61 -12.34 12.68
C SER A 28 5.58 -11.25 13.00
N THR A 29 5.73 -10.60 14.15
CA THR A 29 4.88 -9.46 14.54
C THR A 29 4.99 -8.29 13.54
N TYR A 30 6.20 -8.00 13.05
CA TYR A 30 6.40 -6.97 12.02
C TYR A 30 5.72 -7.33 10.69
N VAL A 31 5.76 -8.61 10.27
CA VAL A 31 5.06 -9.05 9.04
C VAL A 31 3.56 -8.87 9.17
N ILE A 32 2.99 -9.22 10.33
CA ILE A 32 1.55 -9.09 10.58
C ILE A 32 1.12 -7.63 10.50
N ALA A 33 1.88 -6.75 11.16
CA ALA A 33 1.66 -5.31 11.12
C ALA A 33 1.72 -4.77 9.68
N TYR A 34 2.80 -5.10 8.93
CA TYR A 34 2.96 -4.69 7.54
C TYR A 34 1.83 -5.19 6.63
N SER A 35 1.41 -6.44 6.82
CA SER A 35 0.37 -7.07 6.01
C SER A 35 -1.02 -6.52 6.31
N GLY A 36 -1.19 -5.70 7.36
CA GLY A 36 -2.49 -5.22 7.83
C GLY A 36 -3.47 -6.35 8.11
N LYS A 37 -2.96 -7.52 8.51
CA LYS A 37 -3.74 -8.76 8.75
C LYS A 37 -4.51 -9.26 7.52
N LEU A 38 -4.10 -8.86 6.32
CA LEU A 38 -4.68 -9.37 5.07
C LEU A 38 -4.19 -10.80 4.82
N PRO A 39 -5.06 -11.83 4.84
CA PRO A 39 -4.62 -13.23 4.75
C PRO A 39 -3.73 -13.49 3.53
N LEU A 40 -4.09 -12.92 2.39
CA LEU A 40 -3.34 -13.07 1.15
C LEU A 40 -1.90 -12.55 1.23
N ALA A 41 -1.69 -11.42 1.90
CA ALA A 41 -0.35 -10.85 2.09
C ALA A 41 0.48 -11.72 3.04
N LEU A 42 -0.13 -12.18 4.14
CA LEU A 42 0.50 -13.09 5.10
C LEU A 42 0.97 -14.40 4.43
N GLN A 43 0.14 -15.01 3.59
CA GLN A 43 0.48 -16.24 2.88
C GLN A 43 1.64 -16.04 1.90
N VAL A 44 1.60 -14.97 1.10
CA VAL A 44 2.63 -14.67 0.10
C VAL A 44 3.96 -14.34 0.76
N ILE A 45 3.95 -13.47 1.78
CA ILE A 45 5.18 -13.08 2.49
C ILE A 45 5.72 -14.25 3.31
N GLY A 46 4.86 -14.99 4.01
CA GLY A 46 5.27 -16.16 4.77
C GLY A 46 5.92 -17.22 3.88
N SER A 47 5.33 -17.50 2.71
CA SER A 47 5.90 -18.48 1.77
C SER A 47 7.20 -18.00 1.14
N TYR A 48 7.38 -16.68 0.96
CA TYR A 48 8.62 -16.09 0.47
C TYR A 48 9.75 -16.12 1.51
N LEU A 49 9.40 -16.14 2.80
CA LEU A 49 10.33 -16.18 3.94
C LEU A 49 10.62 -17.61 4.43
N PHE A 50 9.97 -18.62 3.84
CA PHE A 50 10.17 -20.02 4.22
C PHE A 50 11.62 -20.45 3.97
N ASP A 51 12.22 -21.13 4.94
CA ASP A 51 13.59 -21.66 4.89
C ASP A 51 14.70 -20.59 4.75
N CYS A 52 14.39 -19.33 5.08
CA CYS A 52 15.36 -18.25 5.12
C CYS A 52 15.96 -18.05 6.52
N GLU A 53 17.22 -17.63 6.58
CA GLU A 53 17.87 -17.24 7.84
C GLU A 53 17.31 -15.92 8.38
N ILE A 54 17.46 -15.70 9.70
CA ILE A 54 16.98 -14.48 10.35
C ILE A 54 17.59 -13.19 9.77
N THR A 55 18.83 -13.26 9.28
CA THR A 55 19.53 -12.15 8.63
C THR A 55 18.88 -11.81 7.28
N GLU A 56 18.48 -12.83 6.51
CA GLU A 56 17.74 -12.68 5.25
C GLU A 56 16.34 -12.10 5.50
N TRP A 57 15.63 -12.59 6.53
CA TRP A 57 14.35 -12.02 6.95
C TRP A 57 14.45 -10.52 7.22
N GLN A 58 15.45 -10.09 7.98
CA GLN A 58 15.66 -8.67 8.27
C GLN A 58 15.85 -7.85 6.98
N ASN A 59 16.60 -8.37 6.01
CA ASN A 59 16.83 -7.70 4.74
C ASN A 59 15.56 -7.65 3.89
N VAL A 60 14.78 -8.74 3.85
CA VAL A 60 13.48 -8.76 3.18
C VAL A 60 12.52 -7.76 3.81
N LEU A 61 12.41 -7.72 5.13
CA LEU A 61 11.53 -6.77 5.83
C LEU A 61 11.95 -5.31 5.60
N LYS A 62 13.26 -5.02 5.60
CA LYS A 62 13.77 -3.70 5.20
C LYS A 62 13.36 -3.36 3.77
N LYS A 63 13.50 -4.31 2.83
CA LYS A 63 13.10 -4.12 1.44
C LYS A 63 11.59 -3.87 1.32
N LEU A 64 10.74 -4.62 2.02
CA LEU A 64 9.27 -4.48 1.96
C LEU A 64 8.77 -3.11 2.45
N LYS A 65 9.51 -2.46 3.36
CA LYS A 65 9.22 -1.07 3.79
C LYS A 65 9.47 -0.06 2.68
N CYS A 66 10.38 -0.35 1.75
CA CYS A 66 10.77 0.56 0.67
C CYS A 66 10.06 0.24 -0.65
N ILE A 67 9.97 -1.05 -0.97
CA ILE A 67 9.46 -1.61 -2.23
C ILE A 67 8.52 -2.76 -1.85
N PRO A 68 7.21 -2.59 -2.03
CA PRO A 68 6.25 -3.62 -1.68
C PRO A 68 6.43 -4.92 -2.47
N HIS A 69 6.01 -6.05 -1.91
CA HIS A 69 6.20 -7.35 -2.57
C HIS A 69 5.39 -7.45 -3.88
N TYR A 70 6.06 -7.66 -5.01
CA TYR A 70 5.44 -7.69 -6.34
C TYR A 70 4.21 -8.61 -6.43
N GLN A 71 4.25 -9.83 -5.86
CA GLN A 71 3.09 -10.73 -5.94
C GLN A 71 1.91 -10.24 -5.10
N VAL A 72 2.14 -9.56 -3.98
CA VAL A 72 1.06 -8.94 -3.19
C VAL A 72 0.46 -7.80 -4.00
N GLN A 73 1.32 -6.96 -4.58
CA GLN A 73 0.92 -5.84 -5.42
C GLN A 73 0.11 -6.28 -6.63
N LYS A 74 0.56 -7.31 -7.36
CA LYS A 74 -0.14 -7.87 -8.52
C LYS A 74 -1.56 -8.32 -8.16
N LYS A 75 -1.74 -8.95 -7.00
CA LYS A 75 -3.07 -9.42 -6.58
C LYS A 75 -3.98 -8.27 -6.14
N LEU A 76 -3.45 -7.26 -5.45
CA LEU A 76 -4.21 -6.06 -5.07
C LEU A 76 -4.61 -5.22 -6.29
N LYS A 77 -3.71 -5.13 -7.28
CA LYS A 77 -3.90 -4.32 -8.49
C LYS A 77 -5.10 -4.76 -9.32
N VAL A 78 -5.54 -6.01 -9.22
CA VAL A 78 -6.75 -6.50 -9.92
C VAL A 78 -7.98 -5.62 -9.61
N SER A 79 -8.14 -5.20 -8.34
CA SER A 79 -9.27 -4.37 -7.94
C SER A 79 -9.21 -2.96 -8.53
N PHE A 80 -7.99 -2.41 -8.68
CA PHE A 80 -7.71 -1.13 -9.32
C PHE A 80 -7.85 -1.20 -10.84
N ASP A 81 -7.31 -2.23 -11.48
CA ASP A 81 -7.38 -2.43 -12.93
C ASP A 81 -8.84 -2.57 -13.39
N GLY A 82 -9.70 -3.14 -12.55
CA GLY A 82 -11.14 -3.24 -12.78
C GLY A 82 -11.93 -1.92 -12.69
N LEU A 83 -11.30 -0.79 -12.30
CA LEU A 83 -11.90 0.54 -12.43
C LEU A 83 -11.98 0.89 -13.92
N LYS A 84 -13.19 1.18 -14.43
CA LYS A 84 -13.38 1.51 -15.85
C LYS A 84 -13.07 2.96 -16.17
N ASP A 85 -13.34 3.84 -15.22
CA ASP A 85 -13.19 5.28 -15.36
C ASP A 85 -11.76 5.69 -15.01
N VAL A 86 -11.09 6.35 -15.98
CA VAL A 86 -9.72 6.86 -15.83
C VAL A 86 -9.64 7.90 -14.72
N THR A 87 -10.66 8.75 -14.59
CA THR A 87 -10.73 9.79 -13.56
C THR A 87 -10.79 9.16 -12.16
N VAL A 88 -11.53 8.07 -11.99
CA VAL A 88 -11.57 7.32 -10.71
C VAL A 88 -10.22 6.69 -10.39
N LYS A 89 -9.46 6.23 -11.40
CA LYS A 89 -8.07 5.78 -11.19
C LYS A 89 -7.16 6.93 -10.74
N GLN A 90 -7.30 8.12 -11.33
CA GLN A 90 -6.51 9.28 -10.91
C GLN A 90 -6.83 9.69 -9.46
N ILE A 91 -8.12 9.73 -9.09
CA ILE A 91 -8.55 10.00 -7.72
C ILE A 91 -7.93 8.99 -6.74
N PHE A 92 -7.92 7.70 -7.08
CA PHE A 92 -7.28 6.68 -6.24
C PHE A 92 -5.78 6.98 -6.01
N LEU A 93 -5.06 7.34 -7.08
CA LEU A 93 -3.62 7.64 -7.01
C LEU A 93 -3.35 8.93 -6.22
N ASP A 94 -4.20 9.95 -6.35
CA ASP A 94 -4.11 11.20 -5.59
C ASP A 94 -4.35 10.95 -4.10
N ILE A 95 -5.34 10.12 -3.74
CA ILE A 95 -5.57 9.73 -2.36
C ILE A 95 -4.37 8.97 -1.81
N ALA A 96 -3.85 7.97 -2.52
CA ALA A 96 -2.69 7.18 -2.10
C ALA A 96 -1.43 8.03 -1.85
N CYS A 97 -1.27 9.14 -2.57
CA CYS A 97 -0.12 10.02 -2.43
C CYS A 97 -0.32 11.09 -1.35
N PHE A 98 -1.46 11.79 -1.38
CA PHE A 98 -1.59 13.10 -0.74
C PHE A 98 -2.78 13.24 0.20
N LEU A 99 -3.89 12.54 -0.03
CA LEU A 99 -5.18 12.87 0.60
C LEU A 99 -5.59 11.90 1.74
N ILE A 100 -4.76 10.91 2.08
CA ILE A 100 -5.00 10.08 3.27
C ILE A 100 -5.00 10.97 4.52
N GLY A 101 -6.05 10.84 5.34
CA GLY A 101 -6.29 11.64 6.54
C GLY A 101 -6.90 13.01 6.28
N MET A 102 -7.19 13.38 5.02
CA MET A 102 -7.91 14.62 4.70
C MET A 102 -9.41 14.46 4.93
N ASP A 103 -10.12 15.55 5.26
CA ASP A 103 -11.59 15.50 5.26
C ASP A 103 -12.10 15.19 3.85
N ARG A 104 -13.09 14.31 3.74
CA ARG A 104 -13.64 13.89 2.45
C ARG A 104 -14.18 15.06 1.64
N ASN A 105 -14.83 16.04 2.26
CA ASN A 105 -15.41 17.17 1.53
C ASN A 105 -14.33 18.12 1.01
N ASP A 106 -13.28 18.34 1.81
CA ASP A 106 -12.11 19.12 1.38
C ASP A 106 -11.40 18.44 0.19
N ALA A 107 -11.20 17.12 0.27
CA ALA A 107 -10.61 16.34 -0.81
C ALA A 107 -11.45 16.42 -2.10
N ILE A 108 -12.79 16.34 -1.97
CA ILE A 108 -13.72 16.51 -3.09
C ILE A 108 -13.54 17.88 -3.75
N GLN A 109 -13.50 18.96 -2.95
CA GLN A 109 -13.32 20.31 -3.49
C GLN A 109 -12.01 20.46 -4.26
N ILE A 110 -10.91 19.93 -3.71
CA ILE A 110 -9.59 19.96 -4.36
C ILE A 110 -9.62 19.21 -5.69
N LEU A 111 -10.14 17.98 -5.70
CA LEU A 111 -10.18 17.13 -6.88
C LEU A 111 -11.13 17.69 -7.96
N ASN A 112 -12.25 18.29 -7.57
CA ASN A 112 -13.18 18.94 -8.51
C ASN A 112 -12.62 20.19 -9.17
N GLY A 113 -11.60 20.83 -8.58
CA GLY A 113 -10.83 21.87 -9.27
C GLY A 113 -10.17 21.38 -10.57
N SER A 114 -10.02 20.06 -10.74
CA SER A 114 -9.50 19.41 -11.96
C SER A 114 -10.60 18.73 -12.79
N GLU A 115 -11.88 19.07 -12.59
CA GLU A 115 -13.04 18.48 -13.28
C GLU A 115 -13.21 16.96 -13.09
N PHE A 116 -12.78 16.42 -11.94
CA PHE A 116 -12.76 14.98 -11.69
C PHE A 116 -14.09 14.37 -11.22
N PHE A 117 -15.14 15.16 -10.98
CA PHE A 117 -16.41 14.68 -10.43
C PHE A 117 -16.21 13.76 -9.20
N ALA A 118 -15.39 14.26 -8.27
CA ALA A 118 -14.76 13.49 -7.20
C ALA A 118 -15.76 12.82 -6.26
N GLU A 119 -16.97 13.37 -6.09
CA GLU A 119 -18.05 12.75 -5.33
C GLU A 119 -18.39 11.36 -5.86
N VAL A 120 -18.52 11.21 -7.18
CA VAL A 120 -18.85 9.94 -7.84
C VAL A 120 -17.66 9.00 -7.74
N GLY A 121 -16.45 9.50 -8.03
CA GLY A 121 -15.25 8.68 -7.98
C GLY A 121 -14.94 8.14 -6.59
N ILE A 122 -15.00 8.96 -5.55
CA ILE A 122 -14.79 8.53 -4.17
C ILE A 122 -15.87 7.53 -3.75
N LYS A 123 -17.13 7.73 -4.14
CA LYS A 123 -18.20 6.77 -3.88
C LYS A 123 -17.87 5.39 -4.48
N VAL A 124 -17.43 5.34 -5.74
CA VAL A 124 -17.02 4.08 -6.40
C VAL A 124 -15.84 3.42 -5.68
N LEU A 125 -14.85 4.20 -5.24
CA LEU A 125 -13.71 3.66 -4.50
C LEU A 125 -14.11 3.06 -3.15
N VAL A 126 -15.05 3.69 -2.44
CA VAL A 126 -15.61 3.19 -1.18
C VAL A 126 -16.42 1.91 -1.40
N GLU A 127 -17.30 1.89 -2.40
CA GLU A 127 -18.09 0.69 -2.76
C GLU A 127 -17.19 -0.52 -3.11
N ARG A 128 -16.00 -0.26 -3.68
CA ARG A 128 -15.01 -1.29 -4.00
C ARG A 128 -14.01 -1.58 -2.88
N SER A 129 -14.20 -0.99 -1.69
CA SER A 129 -13.30 -1.13 -0.53
C SER A 129 -11.85 -0.75 -0.82
N LEU A 130 -11.62 0.13 -1.80
CA LEU A 130 -10.29 0.65 -2.15
C LEU A 130 -9.90 1.86 -1.30
N VAL A 131 -10.91 2.57 -0.80
CA VAL A 131 -10.81 3.71 0.11
C VAL A 131 -11.90 3.52 1.17
N THR A 132 -11.68 4.00 2.38
CA THR A 132 -12.70 4.06 3.43
C THR A 132 -12.81 5.49 3.95
N VAL A 133 -13.91 5.79 4.63
CA VAL A 133 -14.14 7.06 5.31
C VAL A 133 -14.37 6.74 6.78
N ASP A 134 -13.58 7.34 7.67
CA ASP A 134 -13.74 7.10 9.10
C ASP A 134 -14.91 7.91 9.69
N ASN A 135 -15.15 7.72 10.99
CA ASN A 135 -16.21 8.40 11.73
C ASN A 135 -16.01 9.93 11.84
N LYS A 136 -14.82 10.44 11.53
CA LYS A 136 -14.48 11.87 11.48
C LYS A 136 -14.55 12.41 10.04
N ASN A 137 -15.15 11.67 9.12
CA ASN A 137 -15.25 12.00 7.71
C ASN A 137 -13.87 12.11 7.01
N LYS A 138 -12.85 11.44 7.54
CA LYS A 138 -11.49 11.47 6.96
C LYS A 138 -11.30 10.31 6.00
N LEU A 139 -10.67 10.57 4.85
CA LEU A 139 -10.29 9.54 3.90
C LEU A 139 -9.22 8.64 4.50
N GLN A 140 -9.44 7.33 4.41
CA GLN A 140 -8.51 6.30 4.86
C GLN A 140 -8.22 5.35 3.71
N MET A 141 -7.02 4.79 3.69
CA MET A 141 -6.62 3.78 2.72
C MET A 141 -5.74 2.77 3.43
N HIS A 142 -5.98 1.48 3.17
CA HIS A 142 -5.15 0.42 3.74
C HIS A 142 -3.70 0.57 3.26
N ASP A 143 -2.72 0.35 4.14
CA ASP A 143 -1.30 0.53 3.84
C ASP A 143 -0.86 -0.19 2.57
N LEU A 144 -1.26 -1.45 2.39
CA LEU A 144 -0.95 -2.19 1.16
C LEU A 144 -1.57 -1.60 -0.12
N LEU A 145 -2.75 -0.95 -0.04
CA LEU A 145 -3.37 -0.27 -1.18
C LEU A 145 -2.70 1.07 -1.47
N ARG A 146 -2.33 1.81 -0.42
CA ARG A 146 -1.52 3.04 -0.53
C ARG A 146 -0.20 2.74 -1.22
N ASP A 147 0.49 1.71 -0.72
CA ASP A 147 1.79 1.29 -1.23
C ASP A 147 1.67 0.77 -2.67
N MET A 148 0.54 0.14 -3.02
CA MET A 148 0.20 -0.21 -4.41
C MET A 148 0.04 1.00 -5.32
N GLY A 149 -0.75 2.00 -4.91
CA GLY A 149 -0.92 3.23 -5.69
C GLY A 149 0.41 3.93 -5.93
N ARG A 150 1.26 4.01 -4.90
CA ARG A 150 2.61 4.57 -4.98
C ARG A 150 3.54 3.74 -5.89
N GLN A 151 3.44 2.42 -5.84
CA GLN A 151 4.21 1.54 -6.72
C GLN A 151 3.83 1.72 -8.19
N ILE A 152 2.54 1.90 -8.50
CA ILE A 152 2.08 2.19 -9.88
C ILE A 152 2.76 3.44 -10.43
N ILE A 153 2.84 4.50 -9.63
CA ILE A 153 3.47 5.77 -10.05
C ILE A 153 4.99 5.60 -10.16
N TYR A 154 5.62 4.86 -9.24
CA TYR A 154 7.05 4.54 -9.32
C TYR A 154 7.40 3.82 -10.63
N GLU A 155 6.54 2.90 -11.08
CA GLU A 155 6.71 2.12 -12.32
C GLU A 155 6.57 2.96 -13.60
N GLU A 156 5.95 4.15 -13.55
CA GLU A 156 5.92 5.07 -14.70
C GLU A 156 7.33 5.49 -15.13
N SER A 157 8.22 5.68 -14.15
CA SER A 157 9.63 5.98 -14.39
C SER A 157 10.49 5.65 -13.16
N PRO A 158 11.03 4.42 -13.07
CA PRO A 158 11.79 3.98 -11.88
C PRO A 158 13.07 4.79 -11.62
N THR A 159 13.76 5.22 -12.69
CA THR A 159 15.07 5.88 -12.62
C THR A 159 15.01 7.39 -12.70
N ASP A 160 13.87 7.96 -13.13
CA ASP A 160 13.74 9.39 -13.37
C ASP A 160 12.43 9.89 -12.74
N PRO A 161 12.47 10.34 -11.47
CA PRO A 161 11.28 10.75 -10.74
C PRO A 161 10.55 11.93 -11.39
N GLU A 162 11.24 12.81 -12.12
CA GLU A 162 10.63 13.98 -12.79
C GLU A 162 9.64 13.59 -13.90
N LYS A 163 9.79 12.39 -14.46
CA LYS A 163 8.88 11.85 -15.48
C LYS A 163 7.64 11.18 -14.91
N ARG A 164 7.52 11.06 -13.58
CA ARG A 164 6.34 10.47 -12.93
C ARG A 164 5.22 11.49 -12.85
N SER A 165 3.98 11.02 -12.92
CA SER A 165 2.77 11.83 -12.78
C SER A 165 2.66 12.49 -11.40
N ARG A 166 3.25 11.88 -10.37
CA ARG A 166 3.20 12.35 -8.98
C ARG A 166 4.52 12.11 -8.26
N LEU A 167 4.88 13.04 -7.38
CA LEU A 167 5.99 12.93 -6.44
C LEU A 167 5.45 13.03 -5.02
N TRP A 168 5.59 11.97 -4.23
CA TRP A 168 5.11 11.93 -2.84
C TRP A 168 6.23 11.75 -1.81
N ARG A 169 7.47 11.48 -2.26
CA ARG A 169 8.64 11.34 -1.39
C ARG A 169 9.28 12.70 -1.22
N HIS A 170 9.29 13.20 0.02
CA HIS A 170 9.84 14.51 0.36
C HIS A 170 11.29 14.68 -0.11
N GLU A 171 12.13 13.66 0.07
CA GLU A 171 13.53 13.65 -0.39
C GLU A 171 13.65 13.82 -1.91
N GLU A 172 12.85 13.07 -2.69
CA GLU A 172 12.85 13.17 -4.15
C GLU A 172 12.41 14.57 -4.62
N VAL A 173 11.40 15.17 -3.96
CA VAL A 173 10.94 16.53 -4.28
C VAL A 173 12.03 17.56 -3.98
N LEU A 174 12.70 17.47 -2.84
CA LEU A 174 13.79 18.40 -2.49
C LEU A 174 14.96 18.30 -3.46
N ASP A 175 15.37 17.08 -3.83
CA ASP A 175 16.48 16.85 -4.75
C ASP A 175 16.21 17.44 -6.14
N ILE A 176 14.98 17.31 -6.65
CA ILE A 176 14.56 17.91 -7.92
C ILE A 176 14.58 19.44 -7.82
N LEU A 177 13.96 20.01 -6.78
CA LEU A 177 13.93 21.46 -6.58
C LEU A 177 15.33 22.06 -6.41
N ALA A 178 16.28 21.30 -5.84
CA ALA A 178 17.66 21.73 -5.70
C ALA A 178 18.45 21.71 -7.02
N LYS A 179 18.10 20.83 -7.97
CA LYS A 179 18.71 20.75 -9.31
C LYS A 179 18.25 21.85 -10.27
N CYS A 180 17.05 22.40 -10.06
CA CYS A 180 16.49 23.48 -10.89
C CYS A 180 17.04 24.88 -10.55
N LYS A 181 18.28 25.00 -10.05
CA LYS A 181 18.95 26.27 -9.74
C LYS A 181 19.94 26.70 -10.82
#